data_AF-A0A2S2Q4D7-F1
#
_entry.id   AF-A0A2S2Q4D7-F1
#
_cell.length_a   1.000
_cell.length_b   1.000
_cell.length_c   1.000
_cell.angle_alpha   90.00
_cell.angle_beta   90.00
_cell.angle_gamma   90.00
#
_symmetry.space_group_name_H-M   'P 1'
#
loop_
_entity.id
_entity.type
_entity.pdbx_description
1 polymer ?
#
loop_
_entity_poly.entity_id
_entity_poly.type
_entity_poly.pdbx_seq_one_letter_code
_entity_poly.pdbx_strand_id
1 'polypeptide(L)'
;MDNNLNEEVEDNGSDILAEELARLQRQYMLMESNKKAYTEEMGCHLTKQKKLLCSLEQEKMNLVEQINTKKNKYKENNDMRLKACLVEKWNEYMGANDDLMDQKKCLVDIEKEIQKIQNEFGLIFRQREVSAGKSKNKVEYNLQKHQELLENKLHVKTVKFNKVLTENARLRNEIDNLLVQRSQFNDAYKALSKRLDDSKQIMMDLIEQATMAYEQREDAQNRLINMSEEDKQQIALHKAEVKELQRQYDRDMKLQEFLSIKGQHRVLMDFERKEEEKKQSELGNRKEQAEKWADLMGWLYMYVGESNVDRIVDLFVRQEEENFALFTYINELNSEVDDLQKEVLALKNRVNEQRTVNESRASKQEDNMNGLKAHLQQLSDEASREANRITTVHEELTKLLRSVEKLFMYVHCDLSPMYKILGDDIRANVYNMNFYIDLIETKVSDIVKSLQMNMELI
;
A
#
# COMPACT_ATOMS: atom_id res chain seq x y z
N MET A 1 95.05 -118.93 95.92
CA MET A 1 95.87 -117.88 96.56
C MET A 1 94.90 -116.79 96.95
N ASP A 2 94.90 -116.46 98.23
CA ASP A 2 94.22 -115.31 98.82
C ASP A 2 92.69 -115.24 98.57
N ASN A 3 91.80 -116.09 99.13
CA ASN A 3 91.84 -117.22 100.10
C ASN A 3 90.70 -118.26 99.72
N ASN A 4 89.97 -119.09 100.50
CA ASN A 4 89.88 -119.52 101.93
C ASN A 4 89.02 -120.84 102.07
N LEU A 5 89.00 -121.53 103.24
CA LEU A 5 88.05 -122.60 103.71
C LEU A 5 88.07 -123.97 102.94
N ASN A 6 87.43 -125.14 103.27
CA ASN A 6 86.90 -125.93 104.45
C ASN A 6 86.44 -127.34 103.89
N GLU A 7 85.95 -128.43 104.54
CA GLU A 7 85.66 -128.95 105.93
C GLU A 7 85.54 -130.53 105.88
N GLU A 8 85.50 -131.27 107.02
CA GLU A 8 85.76 -132.75 107.16
C GLU A 8 84.77 -133.49 108.15
N VAL A 9 84.67 -134.82 108.51
CA VAL A 9 85.00 -136.26 108.14
C VAL A 9 84.46 -137.18 109.31
N GLU A 10 84.20 -138.52 109.37
CA GLU A 10 84.36 -139.78 108.55
C GLU A 10 83.01 -140.54 108.32
N ASP A 11 82.60 -141.79 108.68
CA ASP A 11 82.98 -143.01 109.51
C ASP A 11 82.12 -144.24 108.97
N ASN A 12 82.19 -145.57 109.20
CA ASN A 12 82.80 -146.60 110.11
C ASN A 12 83.17 -147.90 109.27
N GLY A 13 83.24 -149.21 109.64
CA GLY A 13 82.86 -150.08 110.78
C GLY A 13 83.36 -151.56 110.66
N SER A 14 82.70 -152.63 111.19
CA SER A 14 83.29 -154.01 111.29
C SER A 14 82.37 -155.28 111.43
N ASP A 15 82.95 -156.48 111.25
CA ASP A 15 82.51 -157.93 111.32
C ASP A 15 81.11 -158.40 110.83
N ILE A 16 80.28 -157.50 110.32
CA ILE A 16 79.19 -157.87 109.39
C ILE A 16 79.80 -158.32 108.02
N LEU A 17 81.13 -158.15 107.85
CA LEU A 17 81.84 -157.97 106.58
C LEU A 17 81.76 -159.11 105.56
N ALA A 18 81.64 -160.39 105.94
CA ALA A 18 81.58 -161.46 104.94
C ALA A 18 80.21 -161.49 104.23
N GLU A 19 79.14 -161.35 105.02
CA GLU A 19 77.77 -161.19 104.52
C GLU A 19 77.58 -159.80 103.90
N GLU A 20 78.28 -158.78 104.43
CA GLU A 20 78.41 -157.48 103.78
C GLU A 20 79.18 -157.51 102.46
N LEU A 21 80.17 -158.39 102.23
CA LEU A 21 80.86 -158.48 100.95
C LEU A 21 79.98 -159.11 99.86
N ALA A 22 79.20 -160.15 100.21
CA ALA A 22 78.17 -160.72 99.33
C ALA A 22 77.04 -159.71 99.04
N ARG A 23 76.65 -158.93 100.05
CA ARG A 23 75.70 -157.80 99.93
C ARG A 23 76.29 -156.64 99.11
N LEU A 24 77.59 -156.33 99.22
CA LEU A 24 78.30 -155.35 98.41
C LEU A 24 78.36 -155.80 96.95
N GLN A 25 78.67 -157.07 96.65
CA GLN A 25 78.62 -157.58 95.29
C GLN A 25 77.21 -157.49 94.68
N ARG A 26 76.17 -157.79 95.46
CA ARG A 26 74.77 -157.57 95.03
C ARG A 26 74.42 -156.09 94.86
N GLN A 27 74.86 -155.21 95.76
CA GLN A 27 74.67 -153.75 95.65
C GLN A 27 75.46 -153.15 94.49
N TYR A 28 76.64 -153.68 94.17
CA TYR A 28 77.45 -153.23 93.04
C TYR A 28 76.80 -153.60 91.70
N MET A 29 76.27 -154.83 91.57
CA MET A 29 75.46 -155.24 90.42
C MET A 29 74.18 -154.39 90.28
N LEU A 30 73.52 -154.05 91.39
CA LEU A 30 72.38 -153.13 91.40
C LEU A 30 72.76 -151.69 91.02
N MET A 31 73.89 -151.17 91.50
CA MET A 31 74.45 -149.87 91.14
C MET A 31 74.81 -149.82 89.65
N GLU A 32 75.43 -150.86 89.10
CA GLU A 32 75.81 -150.92 87.69
C GLU A 32 74.58 -151.08 86.76
N SER A 33 73.55 -151.80 87.20
CA SER A 33 72.24 -151.85 86.53
C SER A 33 71.56 -150.47 86.54
N ASN A 34 71.46 -149.82 87.70
CA ASN A 34 70.86 -148.49 87.84
C ASN A 34 71.62 -147.42 87.05
N LYS A 35 72.96 -147.50 87.01
CA LYS A 35 73.81 -146.60 86.22
C LYS A 35 73.51 -146.70 84.72
N LYS A 36 73.28 -147.91 84.19
CA LYS A 36 72.87 -148.11 82.79
C LYS A 36 71.49 -147.52 82.51
N ALA A 37 70.49 -147.84 83.34
CA ALA A 37 69.14 -147.30 83.21
C ALA A 37 69.14 -145.76 83.16
N TYR A 38 69.86 -145.10 84.08
CA TYR A 38 69.95 -143.64 84.13
C TYR A 38 70.59 -143.05 82.87
N THR A 39 71.59 -143.71 82.27
CA THR A 39 72.20 -143.25 81.00
C THR A 39 71.28 -143.40 79.79
N GLU A 40 70.43 -144.43 79.77
CA GLU A 40 69.49 -144.66 78.66
C GLU A 40 68.30 -143.68 78.70
N GLU A 41 67.74 -143.40 79.88
CA GLU A 41 66.71 -142.37 80.04
C GLU A 41 67.22 -140.98 79.66
N MET A 42 68.45 -140.63 80.08
CA MET A 42 69.10 -139.37 79.72
C MET A 42 69.26 -139.21 78.20
N GLY A 43 69.68 -140.27 77.49
CA GLY A 43 69.80 -140.28 76.02
C GLY A 43 68.45 -140.17 75.30
N CYS A 44 67.42 -140.80 75.85
CA CYS A 44 66.04 -140.71 75.35
C CYS A 44 65.45 -139.30 75.55
N HIS A 45 65.82 -138.59 76.62
CA HIS A 45 65.45 -137.19 76.83
C HIS A 45 66.16 -136.24 75.85
N LEU A 46 67.47 -136.44 75.64
CA LEU A 46 68.28 -135.61 74.74
C LEU A 46 67.84 -135.71 73.27
N THR A 47 67.43 -136.90 72.83
CA THR A 47 66.92 -137.11 71.46
C THR A 47 65.54 -136.49 71.23
N LYS A 48 64.68 -136.41 72.25
CA LYS A 48 63.42 -135.64 72.19
C LYS A 48 63.68 -134.14 72.03
N GLN A 49 64.59 -133.57 72.82
CA GLN A 49 64.96 -132.16 72.73
C GLN A 49 65.54 -131.78 71.35
N LYS A 50 66.41 -132.62 70.78
CA LYS A 50 66.98 -132.39 69.43
C LYS A 50 65.92 -132.34 68.33
N LYS A 51 64.88 -133.19 68.39
CA LYS A 51 63.77 -133.14 67.42
C LYS A 51 62.97 -131.84 67.50
N LEU A 52 62.72 -131.34 68.71
CA LEU A 52 61.99 -130.08 68.93
C LEU A 52 62.76 -128.86 68.36
N LEU A 53 64.09 -128.85 68.50
CA LEU A 53 64.95 -127.82 67.91
C LEU A 53 64.81 -127.77 66.38
N CYS A 54 64.93 -128.91 65.70
CA CYS A 54 64.81 -128.93 64.23
C CYS A 54 63.44 -128.43 63.73
N SER A 55 62.33 -128.74 64.42
CA SER A 55 61.01 -128.19 64.05
C SER A 55 60.94 -126.66 64.18
N LEU A 56 61.53 -126.08 65.24
CA LEU A 56 61.53 -124.63 65.44
C LEU A 56 62.43 -123.89 64.43
N GLU A 57 63.54 -124.51 64.00
CA GLU A 57 64.38 -123.99 62.92
C GLU A 57 63.64 -124.01 61.57
N GLN A 58 62.84 -125.04 61.30
CA GLN A 58 62.01 -125.14 60.09
C GLN A 58 60.92 -124.04 60.06
N GLU A 59 60.23 -123.79 61.19
CA GLU A 59 59.24 -122.71 61.29
C GLU A 59 59.87 -121.32 61.11
N LYS A 60 61.06 -121.09 61.69
CA LYS A 60 61.82 -119.85 61.54
C LYS A 60 62.15 -119.56 60.06
N MET A 61 62.57 -120.57 59.29
CA MET A 61 62.83 -120.41 57.85
C MET A 61 61.55 -120.01 57.09
N ASN A 62 60.45 -120.72 57.32
CA ASN A 62 59.16 -120.46 56.67
C ASN A 62 58.63 -119.04 56.97
N LEU A 63 58.80 -118.54 58.20
CA LEU A 63 58.41 -117.18 58.59
C LEU A 63 59.25 -116.09 57.89
N VAL A 64 60.54 -116.34 57.67
CA VAL A 64 61.43 -115.40 56.96
C VAL A 64 61.06 -115.28 55.48
N GLU A 65 60.72 -116.38 54.80
CA GLU A 65 60.22 -116.33 53.42
C GLU A 65 58.87 -115.59 53.30
N GLN A 66 57.96 -115.79 54.26
CA GLN A 66 56.69 -115.06 54.30
C GLN A 66 56.87 -113.56 54.54
N ILE A 67 57.90 -113.12 55.27
CA ILE A 67 58.22 -111.70 55.45
C ILE A 67 58.80 -111.11 54.16
N ASN A 68 59.72 -111.81 53.49
CA ASN A 68 60.35 -111.33 52.27
C ASN A 68 59.36 -111.25 51.08
N THR A 69 58.48 -112.24 50.93
CA THR A 69 57.42 -112.23 49.88
C THR A 69 56.37 -111.14 50.11
N LYS A 70 56.13 -110.70 51.35
CA LYS A 70 55.20 -109.59 51.67
C LYS A 70 55.80 -108.20 51.43
N LYS A 71 57.14 -108.04 51.32
CA LYS A 71 57.81 -106.77 51.00
C LYS A 71 57.75 -106.42 49.50
N ASN A 72 56.54 -106.17 49.01
CA ASN A 72 56.30 -105.85 47.60
C ASN A 72 56.66 -104.39 47.26
N LYS A 73 57.94 -104.16 46.94
CA LYS A 73 58.54 -102.84 46.62
C LYS A 73 57.80 -102.04 45.54
N TYR A 74 57.04 -102.69 44.65
CA TYR A 74 56.22 -101.98 43.64
C TYR A 74 55.10 -101.14 44.27
N LYS A 75 54.58 -101.52 45.45
CA LYS A 75 53.55 -100.74 46.15
C LYS A 75 54.15 -99.48 46.79
N GLU A 76 55.24 -99.61 47.54
CA GLU A 76 55.94 -98.47 48.15
C GLU A 76 56.34 -97.40 47.12
N ASN A 77 56.84 -97.82 45.95
CA ASN A 77 57.26 -96.90 44.89
C ASN A 77 56.06 -96.21 44.19
N ASN A 78 54.92 -96.91 44.05
CA ASN A 78 53.69 -96.30 43.57
C ASN A 78 53.10 -95.32 44.58
N ASP A 79 53.10 -95.63 45.88
CA ASP A 79 52.63 -94.74 46.94
C ASP A 79 53.51 -93.47 47.05
N MET A 80 54.83 -93.61 46.88
CA MET A 80 55.75 -92.48 46.75
C MET A 80 55.41 -91.60 45.54
N ARG A 81 55.18 -92.20 44.36
CA ARG A 81 54.83 -91.44 43.14
C ARG A 81 53.46 -90.79 43.23
N LEU A 82 52.50 -91.43 43.91
CA LEU A 82 51.18 -90.87 44.19
C LEU A 82 51.28 -89.67 45.15
N LYS A 83 52.08 -89.76 46.21
CA LYS A 83 52.36 -88.64 47.12
C LYS A 83 53.02 -87.46 46.39
N ALA A 84 53.99 -87.70 45.52
CA ALA A 84 54.62 -86.65 44.73
C ALA A 84 53.61 -85.92 43.83
N CYS A 85 52.77 -86.67 43.09
CA CYS A 85 51.70 -86.12 42.26
C CYS A 85 50.66 -85.33 43.07
N LEU A 86 50.29 -85.80 44.28
CA LEU A 86 49.38 -85.09 45.17
C LEU A 86 49.97 -83.77 45.70
N VAL A 87 51.28 -83.72 45.99
CA VAL A 87 51.96 -82.48 46.39
C VAL A 87 52.07 -81.50 45.21
N GLU A 88 52.37 -81.99 44.01
CA GLU A 88 52.40 -81.20 42.77
C GLU A 88 51.03 -80.55 42.50
N LYS A 89 49.95 -81.35 42.56
CA LYS A 89 48.57 -80.86 42.38
C LYS A 89 48.10 -79.96 43.53
N TRP A 90 48.59 -80.14 44.75
CA TRP A 90 48.33 -79.21 45.84
C TRP A 90 49.01 -77.85 45.62
N ASN A 91 50.24 -77.85 45.12
CA ASN A 91 50.97 -76.61 44.80
C ASN A 91 50.34 -75.86 43.62
N GLU A 92 49.87 -76.58 42.58
CA GLU A 92 49.05 -75.99 41.50
C GLU A 92 47.77 -75.34 42.06
N TYR A 93 47.06 -76.01 42.96
CA TYR A 93 45.85 -75.48 43.60
C TYR A 93 46.13 -74.23 44.45
N MET A 94 47.22 -74.22 45.23
CA MET A 94 47.64 -73.05 46.01
C MET A 94 47.97 -71.86 45.10
N GLY A 95 48.77 -72.04 44.04
CA GLY A 95 49.09 -70.98 43.10
C GLY A 95 47.84 -70.40 42.41
N ALA A 96 46.95 -71.26 41.92
CA ALA A 96 45.69 -70.85 41.31
C ALA A 96 44.73 -70.14 42.30
N ASN A 97 44.80 -70.47 43.60
CA ASN A 97 44.05 -69.77 44.64
C ASN A 97 44.61 -68.37 44.92
N ASP A 98 45.94 -68.21 44.94
CA ASP A 98 46.59 -66.93 45.19
C ASP A 98 46.39 -65.98 44.00
N ASP A 99 46.51 -66.47 42.77
CA ASP A 99 46.11 -65.75 41.54
C ASP A 99 44.63 -65.29 41.61
N LEU A 100 43.73 -66.16 42.07
CA LEU A 100 42.31 -65.83 42.28
C LEU A 100 42.10 -64.78 43.37
N MET A 101 42.95 -64.72 44.39
CA MET A 101 42.86 -63.71 45.45
C MET A 101 43.31 -62.34 44.94
N ASP A 102 44.37 -62.28 44.14
CA ASP A 102 44.85 -61.03 43.56
C ASP A 102 43.92 -60.52 42.44
N GLN A 103 43.35 -61.40 41.61
CA GLN A 103 42.28 -61.02 40.69
C GLN A 103 41.06 -60.43 41.41
N LYS A 104 40.67 -60.98 42.58
CA LYS A 104 39.58 -60.41 43.41
C LYS A 104 39.92 -59.03 43.97
N LYS A 105 41.17 -58.77 44.37
CA LYS A 105 41.61 -57.41 44.79
C LYS A 105 41.47 -56.43 43.62
N CYS A 106 41.99 -56.79 42.44
CA CYS A 106 41.91 -55.97 41.23
C CYS A 106 40.47 -55.65 40.82
N LEU A 107 39.54 -56.62 40.91
CA LEU A 107 38.11 -56.39 40.66
C LEU A 107 37.53 -55.36 41.65
N VAL A 108 37.80 -55.51 42.94
CA VAL A 108 37.32 -54.59 43.99
C VAL A 108 37.89 -53.18 43.83
N ASP A 109 39.11 -53.03 43.31
CA ASP A 109 39.69 -51.71 43.00
C ASP A 109 39.12 -51.10 41.71
N ILE A 110 38.83 -51.91 40.68
CA ILE A 110 38.11 -51.46 39.48
C ILE A 110 36.68 -51.02 39.84
N GLU A 111 35.97 -51.73 40.72
CA GLU A 111 34.64 -51.34 41.21
C GLU A 111 34.66 -49.98 41.94
N LYS A 112 35.71 -49.68 42.71
CA LYS A 112 35.89 -48.35 43.35
C LYS A 112 36.07 -47.24 42.32
N GLU A 113 36.87 -47.44 41.27
CA GLU A 113 37.05 -46.44 40.21
C GLU A 113 35.77 -46.26 39.38
N ILE A 114 35.04 -47.34 39.07
CA ILE A 114 33.72 -47.27 38.44
C ILE A 114 32.76 -46.44 39.30
N GLN A 115 32.73 -46.67 40.62
CA GLN A 115 31.86 -45.92 41.54
C GLN A 115 32.24 -44.43 41.62
N LYS A 116 33.53 -44.08 41.60
CA LYS A 116 33.99 -42.68 41.52
C LYS A 116 33.52 -42.01 40.23
N ILE A 117 33.77 -42.63 39.08
CA ILE A 117 33.38 -42.10 37.77
C ILE A 117 31.86 -41.92 37.67
N GLN A 118 31.07 -42.87 38.18
CA GLN A 118 29.61 -42.75 38.27
C GLN A 118 29.17 -41.56 39.15
N ASN A 119 29.84 -41.34 40.28
CA ASN A 119 29.55 -40.21 41.17
C ASN A 119 29.88 -38.86 40.51
N GLU A 120 31.03 -38.75 39.85
CA GLU A 120 31.42 -37.55 39.09
C GLU A 120 30.44 -37.27 37.93
N PHE A 121 30.08 -38.31 37.16
CA PHE A 121 29.12 -38.19 36.07
C PHE A 121 27.75 -37.72 36.56
N GLY A 122 27.29 -38.24 37.72
CA GLY A 122 26.05 -37.81 38.37
C GLY A 122 26.06 -36.36 38.84
N LEU A 123 27.21 -35.85 39.32
CA LEU A 123 27.38 -34.43 39.67
C LEU A 123 27.34 -33.54 38.42
N ILE A 124 28.04 -33.94 37.35
CA ILE A 124 28.06 -33.22 36.06
C ILE A 124 26.66 -33.16 35.46
N PHE A 125 25.90 -34.27 35.45
CA PHE A 125 24.54 -34.29 34.91
C PHE A 125 23.60 -33.33 35.65
N ARG A 126 23.60 -33.38 37.00
CA ARG A 126 22.76 -32.49 37.83
C ARG A 126 23.09 -31.01 37.63
N GLN A 127 24.36 -30.65 37.47
CA GLN A 127 24.75 -29.27 37.12
C GLN A 127 24.28 -28.88 35.71
N ARG A 128 24.41 -29.80 34.74
CA ARG A 128 24.16 -29.51 33.32
C ARG A 128 22.68 -29.38 33.01
N GLU A 129 21.81 -30.23 33.54
CA GLU A 129 20.36 -30.16 33.29
C GLU A 129 19.74 -28.86 33.83
N VAL A 130 19.99 -28.55 35.10
CA VAL A 130 19.42 -27.38 35.78
C VAL A 130 19.89 -26.06 35.16
N SER A 131 21.12 -26.02 34.64
CA SER A 131 21.70 -24.85 34.00
C SER A 131 21.32 -24.72 32.52
N ALA A 132 21.41 -25.81 31.73
CA ALA A 132 21.20 -25.76 30.28
C ALA A 132 19.76 -25.42 29.88
N GLY A 133 18.76 -26.00 30.54
CA GLY A 133 17.35 -25.72 30.23
C GLY A 133 16.98 -24.26 30.51
N LYS A 134 17.37 -23.73 31.67
CA LYS A 134 17.10 -22.33 32.05
C LYS A 134 17.89 -21.32 31.20
N SER A 135 19.07 -21.71 30.71
CA SER A 135 19.87 -20.88 29.81
C SER A 135 19.29 -20.84 28.39
N LYS A 136 18.95 -22.00 27.80
CA LYS A 136 18.36 -22.10 26.44
C LYS A 136 17.12 -21.23 26.30
N ASN A 137 16.10 -21.47 27.12
CA ASN A 137 14.81 -20.77 27.02
C ASN A 137 14.98 -19.24 27.19
N LYS A 138 15.97 -18.80 27.98
CA LYS A 138 16.28 -17.38 28.18
C LYS A 138 17.04 -16.78 26.98
N VAL A 139 17.88 -17.56 26.29
CA VAL A 139 18.52 -17.16 25.03
C VAL A 139 17.50 -17.10 23.89
N GLU A 140 16.62 -18.08 23.74
CA GLU A 140 15.53 -18.07 22.75
C GLU A 140 14.60 -16.88 22.95
N TYR A 141 14.14 -16.63 24.19
CA TYR A 141 13.32 -15.46 24.52
C TYR A 141 14.01 -14.12 24.18
N ASN A 142 15.31 -14.00 24.45
CA ASN A 142 16.08 -12.82 24.09
C ASN A 142 16.25 -12.68 22.56
N LEU A 143 16.41 -13.79 21.85
CA LEU A 143 16.54 -13.83 20.38
C LEU A 143 15.22 -13.44 19.71
N GLN A 144 14.10 -13.98 20.20
CA GLN A 144 12.74 -13.65 19.77
C GLN A 144 12.43 -12.16 20.01
N LYS A 145 12.74 -11.62 21.19
CA LYS A 145 12.65 -10.17 21.45
C LYS A 145 13.58 -9.32 20.57
N HIS A 146 14.74 -9.85 20.16
CA HIS A 146 15.61 -9.15 19.22
C HIS A 146 15.02 -9.14 17.81
N GLN A 147 14.42 -10.25 17.37
CA GLN A 147 13.66 -10.35 16.12
C GLN A 147 12.46 -9.38 16.14
N GLU A 148 11.62 -9.40 17.17
CA GLU A 148 10.52 -8.43 17.35
C GLU A 148 11.02 -6.97 17.26
N LEU A 149 12.17 -6.65 17.85
CA LEU A 149 12.77 -5.32 17.77
C LEU A 149 13.28 -4.96 16.37
N LEU A 150 13.77 -5.93 15.60
CA LEU A 150 14.19 -5.74 14.21
C LEU A 150 12.98 -5.59 13.28
N GLU A 151 11.94 -6.40 13.45
CA GLU A 151 10.67 -6.32 12.73
C GLU A 151 9.96 -4.99 13.00
N ASN A 152 9.90 -4.54 14.25
CA ASN A 152 9.36 -3.21 14.60
C ASN A 152 10.19 -2.07 13.98
N LYS A 153 11.53 -2.16 13.98
CA LYS A 153 12.39 -1.18 13.29
C LYS A 153 12.17 -1.18 11.78
N LEU A 154 12.03 -2.35 11.17
CA LEU A 154 11.72 -2.51 9.75
C LEU A 154 10.37 -1.90 9.42
N HIS A 155 9.30 -2.25 10.16
CA HIS A 155 7.97 -1.69 10.00
C HIS A 155 7.97 -0.16 10.12
N VAL A 156 8.63 0.43 11.12
CA VAL A 156 8.75 1.89 11.27
C VAL A 156 9.51 2.53 10.10
N LYS A 157 10.49 1.85 9.51
CA LYS A 157 11.19 2.32 8.29
C LYS A 157 10.31 2.21 7.06
N THR A 158 9.59 1.10 6.87
CA THR A 158 8.63 0.89 5.76
C THR A 158 7.49 1.89 5.81
N VAL A 159 6.90 2.15 6.98
CA VAL A 159 5.85 3.18 7.13
C VAL A 159 6.39 4.58 6.81
N LYS A 160 7.64 4.91 7.19
CA LYS A 160 8.26 6.19 6.81
C LYS A 160 8.53 6.27 5.30
N PHE A 161 9.01 5.18 4.68
CA PHE A 161 9.21 5.10 3.24
C PHE A 161 7.90 5.26 2.46
N ASN A 162 6.85 4.54 2.86
CA ASN A 162 5.53 4.63 2.23
C ASN A 162 4.93 6.04 2.35
N LYS A 163 5.12 6.73 3.49
CA LYS A 163 4.71 8.14 3.65
C LYS A 163 5.45 9.08 2.69
N VAL A 164 6.75 8.87 2.48
CA VAL A 164 7.55 9.63 1.49
C VAL A 164 7.10 9.31 0.06
N LEU A 165 6.76 8.06 -0.26
CA LEU A 165 6.19 7.70 -1.56
C LEU A 165 4.83 8.36 -1.80
N THR A 166 3.91 8.36 -0.83
CA THR A 166 2.59 9.00 -0.99
C THR A 166 2.72 10.52 -1.17
N GLU A 167 3.64 11.16 -0.46
CA GLU A 167 3.89 12.60 -0.64
C GLU A 167 4.60 12.89 -1.98
N ASN A 168 5.52 12.03 -2.42
CA ASN A 168 6.15 12.17 -3.74
C ASN A 168 5.12 11.98 -4.89
N ALA A 169 4.15 11.09 -4.74
CA ALA A 169 3.04 10.94 -5.67
C ALA A 169 2.11 12.18 -5.64
N ARG A 170 1.80 12.73 -4.46
CA ARG A 170 1.03 13.96 -4.30
C ARG A 170 1.70 15.13 -5.03
N LEU A 171 3.01 15.30 -4.83
CA LEU A 171 3.81 16.36 -5.46
C LEU A 171 3.94 16.18 -6.99
N ARG A 172 4.00 14.95 -7.52
CA ARG A 172 3.94 14.71 -8.97
C ARG A 172 2.61 15.17 -9.56
N ASN A 173 1.49 14.74 -8.97
CA ASN A 173 0.16 15.17 -9.40
C ASN A 173 0.00 16.70 -9.31
N GLU A 174 0.60 17.35 -8.31
CA GLU A 174 0.62 18.81 -8.18
C GLU A 174 1.43 19.48 -9.29
N ILE A 175 2.60 18.95 -9.65
CA ILE A 175 3.42 19.39 -10.80
C ILE A 175 2.66 19.21 -12.12
N ASP A 176 2.05 18.05 -12.35
CA ASP A 176 1.31 17.75 -13.58
C ASP A 176 0.10 18.67 -13.75
N ASN A 177 -0.64 18.95 -12.66
CA ASN A 177 -1.72 19.94 -12.64
C ASN A 177 -1.20 21.36 -12.99
N LEU A 178 -0.07 21.78 -12.42
CA LEU A 178 0.55 23.08 -12.72
C LEU A 178 1.05 23.16 -14.17
N LEU A 179 1.53 22.06 -14.75
CA LEU A 179 1.92 22.00 -16.16
C LEU A 179 0.71 22.13 -17.10
N VAL A 180 -0.41 21.47 -16.78
CA VAL A 180 -1.67 21.62 -17.53
C VAL A 180 -2.20 23.06 -17.45
N GLN A 181 -2.25 23.65 -16.25
CA GLN A 181 -2.64 25.06 -16.06
C GLN A 181 -1.73 26.02 -16.84
N ARG A 182 -0.41 25.77 -16.83
CA ARG A 182 0.55 26.57 -17.61
C ARG A 182 0.35 26.43 -19.12
N SER A 183 -0.05 25.26 -19.63
CA SER A 183 -0.41 25.12 -21.05
C SER A 183 -1.65 25.95 -21.39
N GLN A 184 -2.73 25.79 -20.61
CA GLN A 184 -3.97 26.55 -20.81
C GLN A 184 -3.73 28.07 -20.77
N PHE A 185 -2.90 28.54 -19.82
CA PHE A 185 -2.50 29.94 -19.74
C PHE A 185 -1.68 30.40 -20.95
N ASN A 186 -0.69 29.59 -21.40
CA ASN A 186 0.10 29.89 -22.60
C ASN A 186 -0.78 29.99 -23.86
N ASP A 187 -1.78 29.11 -23.98
CA ASP A 187 -2.65 29.08 -25.16
C ASP A 187 -3.67 30.25 -25.16
N ALA A 188 -4.19 30.62 -23.98
CA ALA A 188 -4.94 31.86 -23.79
C ALA A 188 -4.09 33.10 -24.09
N TYR A 189 -2.82 33.13 -23.65
CA TYR A 189 -1.88 34.22 -23.92
C TYR A 189 -1.57 34.35 -25.42
N LYS A 190 -1.33 33.25 -26.13
CA LYS A 190 -1.16 33.26 -27.61
C LYS A 190 -2.40 33.81 -28.31
N ALA A 191 -3.60 33.38 -27.89
CA ALA A 191 -4.86 33.85 -28.47
C ALA A 191 -5.09 35.35 -28.22
N LEU A 192 -4.71 35.86 -27.03
CA LEU A 192 -4.78 37.28 -26.70
C LEU A 192 -3.75 38.11 -27.49
N SER A 193 -2.50 37.62 -27.61
CA SER A 193 -1.47 38.27 -28.44
C SER A 193 -1.91 38.34 -29.89
N LYS A 194 -2.41 37.24 -30.46
CA LYS A 194 -2.93 37.25 -31.84
C LYS A 194 -4.05 38.28 -32.01
N ARG A 195 -5.03 38.33 -31.11
CA ARG A 195 -6.10 39.34 -31.15
C ARG A 195 -5.58 40.78 -31.07
N LEU A 196 -4.52 41.02 -30.29
CA LEU A 196 -3.87 42.33 -30.22
C LEU A 196 -3.18 42.68 -31.55
N ASP A 197 -2.53 41.72 -32.20
CA ASP A 197 -1.85 41.92 -33.48
C ASP A 197 -2.83 42.05 -34.65
N ASP A 198 -3.89 41.24 -34.68
CA ASP A 198 -5.05 41.38 -35.59
C ASP A 198 -5.67 42.81 -35.44
N SER A 199 -5.79 43.32 -34.20
CA SER A 199 -6.32 44.66 -33.92
C SER A 199 -5.35 45.80 -34.31
N LYS A 200 -4.04 45.56 -34.30
CA LYS A 200 -3.05 46.53 -34.83
C LYS A 200 -3.13 46.62 -36.34
N GLN A 201 -3.32 45.50 -37.03
CA GLN A 201 -3.49 45.49 -38.48
C GLN A 201 -4.71 46.31 -38.88
N ILE A 202 -5.87 46.06 -38.27
CA ILE A 202 -7.09 46.85 -38.50
C ILE A 202 -6.87 48.36 -38.25
N MET A 203 -6.06 48.71 -37.24
CA MET A 203 -5.69 50.11 -36.98
C MET A 203 -4.78 50.70 -38.05
N MET A 204 -3.82 49.94 -38.57
CA MET A 204 -2.97 50.35 -39.70
C MET A 204 -3.79 50.52 -40.99
N ASP A 205 -4.66 49.56 -41.31
CA ASP A 205 -5.54 49.60 -42.49
C ASP A 205 -6.46 50.84 -42.46
N LEU A 206 -6.96 51.21 -41.27
CA LEU A 206 -7.75 52.43 -41.05
C LEU A 206 -6.91 53.71 -41.21
N ILE A 207 -5.65 53.71 -40.78
CA ILE A 207 -4.74 54.86 -40.97
C ILE A 207 -4.42 55.02 -42.46
N GLU A 208 -4.13 53.94 -43.18
CA GLU A 208 -3.89 53.96 -44.62
C GLU A 208 -5.11 54.47 -45.39
N GLN A 209 -6.31 53.94 -45.11
CA GLN A 209 -7.57 54.41 -45.71
C GLN A 209 -7.85 55.89 -45.40
N ALA A 210 -7.58 56.34 -44.17
CA ALA A 210 -7.73 57.75 -43.81
C ALA A 210 -6.74 58.64 -44.56
N THR A 211 -5.47 58.23 -44.67
CA THR A 211 -4.44 58.96 -45.44
C THR A 211 -4.83 59.05 -46.92
N MET A 212 -5.22 57.95 -47.56
CA MET A 212 -5.72 57.95 -48.95
C MET A 212 -6.94 58.88 -49.13
N ALA A 213 -7.84 58.94 -48.15
CA ALA A 213 -9.00 59.83 -48.20
C ALA A 213 -8.62 61.32 -48.04
N TYR A 214 -7.60 61.63 -47.24
CA TYR A 214 -7.04 62.98 -47.15
C TYR A 214 -6.33 63.39 -48.44
N GLU A 215 -5.50 62.53 -49.01
CA GLU A 215 -4.83 62.75 -50.30
C GLU A 215 -5.85 63.01 -51.42
N GLN A 216 -6.87 62.16 -51.56
CA GLN A 216 -7.95 62.35 -52.56
C GLN A 216 -8.72 63.66 -52.36
N ARG A 217 -8.93 64.09 -51.10
CA ARG A 217 -9.59 65.36 -50.79
C ARG A 217 -8.72 66.56 -51.15
N GLU A 218 -7.43 66.49 -50.86
CA GLU A 218 -6.46 67.53 -51.24
C GLU A 218 -6.33 67.63 -52.77
N ASP A 219 -6.28 66.49 -53.46
CA ASP A 219 -6.23 66.42 -54.92
C ASP A 219 -7.51 67.02 -55.56
N ALA A 220 -8.68 66.75 -55.00
CA ALA A 220 -9.94 67.37 -55.42
C ALA A 220 -9.99 68.89 -55.11
N GLN A 221 -9.48 69.31 -53.95
CA GLN A 221 -9.41 70.72 -53.57
C GLN A 221 -8.48 71.51 -54.50
N ASN A 222 -7.31 70.95 -54.85
CA ASN A 222 -6.35 71.55 -55.78
C ASN A 222 -6.95 71.69 -57.19
N ARG A 223 -7.70 70.69 -57.67
CA ARG A 223 -8.44 70.78 -58.94
C ARG A 223 -9.50 71.90 -58.91
N LEU A 224 -10.25 72.04 -57.83
CA LEU A 224 -11.24 73.12 -57.66
C LEU A 224 -10.59 74.52 -57.60
N ILE A 225 -9.43 74.65 -56.97
CA ILE A 225 -8.65 75.90 -56.95
C ILE A 225 -8.22 76.26 -58.38
N ASN A 226 -7.61 75.32 -59.11
CA ASN A 226 -7.16 75.53 -60.49
C ASN A 226 -8.33 75.94 -61.41
N MET A 227 -9.45 75.20 -61.39
CA MET A 227 -10.65 75.56 -62.15
C MET A 227 -11.18 76.94 -61.77
N SER A 228 -11.18 77.29 -60.48
CA SER A 228 -11.59 78.61 -60.02
C SER A 228 -10.64 79.73 -60.48
N GLU A 229 -9.36 79.44 -60.74
CA GLU A 229 -8.41 80.41 -61.31
C GLU A 229 -8.56 80.53 -62.84
N GLU A 230 -8.80 79.41 -63.52
CA GLU A 230 -9.16 79.40 -64.95
C GLU A 230 -10.46 80.19 -65.19
N ASP A 231 -11.53 79.96 -64.42
CA ASP A 231 -12.78 80.72 -64.48
C ASP A 231 -12.57 82.22 -64.28
N LYS A 232 -11.74 82.62 -63.30
CA LYS A 232 -11.40 84.04 -63.07
C LYS A 232 -10.68 84.64 -64.28
N GLN A 233 -9.79 83.90 -64.92
CA GLN A 233 -9.09 84.33 -66.14
C GLN A 233 -10.06 84.45 -67.32
N GLN A 234 -10.93 83.46 -67.56
CA GLN A 234 -11.93 83.50 -68.62
C GLN A 234 -12.93 84.65 -68.43
N ILE A 235 -13.40 84.87 -67.20
CA ILE A 235 -14.26 86.01 -66.85
C ILE A 235 -13.52 87.35 -67.08
N ALA A 236 -12.21 87.44 -66.83
CA ALA A 236 -11.42 88.64 -67.10
C ALA A 236 -11.23 88.89 -68.62
N LEU A 237 -10.96 87.84 -69.40
CA LEU A 237 -10.86 87.90 -70.86
C LEU A 237 -12.19 88.31 -71.49
N HIS A 238 -13.28 87.65 -71.14
CA HIS A 238 -14.61 87.98 -71.64
C HIS A 238 -15.04 89.43 -71.27
N LYS A 239 -14.71 89.90 -70.06
CA LYS A 239 -14.91 91.30 -69.66
C LYS A 239 -14.04 92.29 -70.44
N ALA A 240 -12.94 91.86 -71.07
CA ALA A 240 -12.15 92.70 -71.98
C ALA A 240 -12.75 92.70 -73.40
N GLU A 241 -13.16 91.54 -73.91
CA GLU A 241 -13.85 91.38 -75.20
C GLU A 241 -15.13 92.23 -75.26
N VAL A 242 -16.02 92.07 -74.27
CA VAL A 242 -17.28 92.85 -74.17
C VAL A 242 -17.01 94.35 -74.12
N LYS A 243 -15.92 94.80 -73.51
CA LYS A 243 -15.54 96.23 -73.50
C LYS A 243 -15.08 96.72 -74.87
N GLU A 244 -14.34 95.92 -75.64
CA GLU A 244 -13.92 96.33 -76.98
C GLU A 244 -15.06 96.24 -78.01
N LEU A 245 -15.95 95.24 -77.87
CA LEU A 245 -17.21 95.18 -78.62
C LEU A 245 -18.10 96.38 -78.30
N GLN A 246 -18.26 96.77 -77.04
CA GLN A 246 -18.98 98.00 -76.67
C GLN A 246 -18.32 99.25 -77.28
N ARG A 247 -16.99 99.37 -77.22
CA ARG A 247 -16.27 100.49 -77.89
C ARG A 247 -16.46 100.48 -79.40
N GLN A 248 -16.57 99.31 -80.03
CA GLN A 248 -16.88 99.22 -81.47
C GLN A 248 -18.31 99.68 -81.73
N TYR A 249 -19.29 99.15 -81.00
CA TYR A 249 -20.69 99.58 -81.08
C TYR A 249 -20.86 101.09 -80.85
N ASP A 250 -20.18 101.66 -79.85
CA ASP A 250 -20.19 103.11 -79.57
C ASP A 250 -19.57 103.94 -80.71
N ARG A 251 -18.58 103.39 -81.45
CA ARG A 251 -17.99 104.03 -82.64
C ARG A 251 -18.96 103.95 -83.83
N ASP A 252 -19.52 102.77 -84.08
CA ASP A 252 -20.44 102.50 -85.18
C ASP A 252 -21.77 103.25 -85.00
N MET A 253 -22.27 103.39 -83.76
CA MET A 253 -23.44 104.20 -83.45
C MET A 253 -23.19 105.70 -83.65
N LYS A 254 -22.06 106.25 -83.19
CA LYS A 254 -21.70 107.66 -83.46
C LYS A 254 -21.51 107.92 -84.95
N LEU A 255 -21.00 106.93 -85.70
CA LEU A 255 -20.93 106.99 -87.16
C LEU A 255 -22.33 106.95 -87.80
N GLN A 256 -23.24 106.09 -87.33
CA GLN A 256 -24.61 106.03 -87.81
C GLN A 256 -25.38 107.31 -87.47
N GLU A 257 -25.24 107.88 -86.28
CA GLU A 257 -25.81 109.18 -85.89
C GLU A 257 -25.28 110.29 -86.81
N PHE A 258 -23.96 110.37 -87.00
CA PHE A 258 -23.32 111.35 -87.88
C PHE A 258 -23.80 111.22 -89.33
N LEU A 259 -23.87 110.00 -89.88
CA LEU A 259 -24.39 109.72 -91.21
C LEU A 259 -25.90 110.05 -91.31
N SER A 260 -26.68 109.80 -90.25
CA SER A 260 -28.12 110.14 -90.21
C SER A 260 -28.31 111.66 -90.23
N ILE A 261 -27.59 112.39 -89.38
CA ILE A 261 -27.62 113.87 -89.30
C ILE A 261 -27.11 114.51 -90.60
N LYS A 262 -26.12 113.90 -91.26
CA LYS A 262 -25.56 114.38 -92.53
C LYS A 262 -26.44 114.02 -93.74
N GLY A 263 -27.17 112.90 -93.68
CA GLY A 263 -28.08 112.43 -94.73
C GLY A 263 -29.47 113.07 -94.70
N GLN A 264 -29.88 113.62 -93.55
CA GLN A 264 -31.12 114.40 -93.45
C GLN A 264 -31.02 115.71 -94.24
N HIS A 265 -31.77 115.81 -95.35
CA HIS A 265 -32.01 117.08 -96.01
C HIS A 265 -32.76 118.00 -95.05
N ARG A 266 -32.11 119.08 -94.60
CA ARG A 266 -32.64 119.97 -93.56
C ARG A 266 -33.95 120.63 -94.00
N VAL A 267 -35.05 120.23 -93.37
CA VAL A 267 -36.37 120.89 -93.43
C VAL A 267 -36.81 121.17 -91.99
N LEU A 268 -36.98 122.44 -91.64
CA LEU A 268 -37.10 122.93 -90.26
C LEU A 268 -38.56 122.94 -89.71
N MET A 269 -39.48 122.19 -90.33
CA MET A 269 -40.94 122.39 -90.20
C MET A 269 -41.71 121.20 -89.61
N ASP A 270 -41.06 120.32 -88.84
CA ASP A 270 -41.73 119.11 -88.30
C ASP A 270 -41.30 118.69 -86.87
N PHE A 271 -40.66 119.59 -86.11
CA PHE A 271 -40.20 119.31 -84.74
C PHE A 271 -41.30 119.59 -83.69
N GLU A 272 -41.90 120.78 -83.74
CA GLU A 272 -42.81 121.31 -82.70
C GLU A 272 -44.06 120.44 -82.53
N ARG A 273 -44.74 120.10 -83.63
CA ARG A 273 -45.94 119.24 -83.67
C ARG A 273 -45.76 117.90 -82.95
N LYS A 274 -44.54 117.34 -82.94
CA LYS A 274 -44.23 116.05 -82.29
C LYS A 274 -43.83 116.15 -80.82
N GLU A 275 -43.49 117.33 -80.32
CA GLU A 275 -43.36 117.58 -78.88
C GLU A 275 -44.74 117.68 -78.21
N GLU A 276 -45.70 118.33 -78.86
CA GLU A 276 -47.00 118.64 -78.27
C GLU A 276 -47.86 117.38 -78.06
N GLU A 277 -47.90 116.47 -79.04
CA GLU A 277 -48.59 115.17 -78.92
C GLU A 277 -48.01 114.31 -77.77
N LYS A 278 -46.67 114.30 -77.62
CA LYS A 278 -46.00 113.60 -76.51
C LYS A 278 -46.36 114.21 -75.15
N LYS A 279 -46.29 115.54 -75.03
CA LYS A 279 -46.60 116.25 -73.79
C LYS A 279 -48.05 115.99 -73.34
N GLN A 280 -49.00 115.87 -74.27
CA GLN A 280 -50.38 115.50 -73.92
C GLN A 280 -50.53 114.04 -73.49
N SER A 281 -49.88 113.08 -74.19
CA SER A 281 -49.92 111.66 -73.81
C SER A 281 -49.32 111.39 -72.42
N GLU A 282 -48.17 112.00 -72.12
CA GLU A 282 -47.56 111.92 -70.78
C GLU A 282 -48.45 112.49 -69.67
N LEU A 283 -49.20 113.55 -69.97
CA LEU A 283 -50.09 114.21 -69.01
C LEU A 283 -51.36 113.40 -68.77
N GLY A 284 -51.83 112.63 -69.76
CA GLY A 284 -52.86 111.61 -69.60
C GLY A 284 -52.40 110.46 -68.69
N ASN A 285 -51.24 109.86 -68.98
CA ASN A 285 -50.69 108.76 -68.20
C ASN A 285 -50.46 109.13 -66.72
N ARG A 286 -50.00 110.37 -66.45
CA ARG A 286 -49.85 110.90 -65.08
C ARG A 286 -51.20 111.05 -64.34
N LYS A 287 -52.30 111.37 -65.04
CA LYS A 287 -53.64 111.45 -64.45
C LYS A 287 -54.19 110.07 -64.08
N GLU A 288 -54.13 109.11 -64.99
CA GLU A 288 -54.53 107.72 -64.70
C GLU A 288 -53.77 107.12 -63.51
N GLN A 289 -52.47 107.44 -63.38
CA GLN A 289 -51.69 107.02 -62.22
C GLN A 289 -52.17 107.70 -60.94
N ALA A 290 -52.42 109.01 -60.96
CA ALA A 290 -52.94 109.74 -59.81
C ALA A 290 -54.32 109.24 -59.34
N GLU A 291 -55.20 108.88 -60.27
CA GLU A 291 -56.52 108.28 -59.96
C GLU A 291 -56.34 106.91 -59.29
N LYS A 292 -55.48 106.03 -59.84
CA LYS A 292 -55.18 104.71 -59.24
C LYS A 292 -54.56 104.81 -57.84
N TRP A 293 -53.72 105.81 -57.58
CA TRP A 293 -53.18 106.08 -56.24
C TRP A 293 -54.25 106.65 -55.29
N ALA A 294 -55.18 107.48 -55.78
CA ALA A 294 -56.29 107.99 -54.98
C ALA A 294 -57.28 106.88 -54.58
N ASP A 295 -57.60 105.97 -55.51
CA ASP A 295 -58.43 104.79 -55.24
C ASP A 295 -57.77 103.88 -54.19
N LEU A 296 -56.49 103.55 -54.35
CA LEU A 296 -55.74 102.74 -53.38
C LEU A 296 -55.69 103.40 -51.99
N MET A 297 -55.51 104.72 -51.92
CA MET A 297 -55.54 105.46 -50.66
C MET A 297 -56.94 105.46 -50.03
N GLY A 298 -58.01 105.50 -50.83
CA GLY A 298 -59.39 105.33 -50.37
C GLY A 298 -59.65 103.96 -49.76
N TRP A 299 -59.17 102.89 -50.40
CA TRP A 299 -59.25 101.53 -49.87
C TRP A 299 -58.45 101.36 -48.57
N LEU A 300 -57.23 101.90 -48.48
CA LEU A 300 -56.43 101.90 -47.25
C LEU A 300 -57.12 102.67 -46.12
N TYR A 301 -57.71 103.84 -46.42
CA TYR A 301 -58.45 104.62 -45.43
C TYR A 301 -59.69 103.88 -44.91
N MET A 302 -60.41 103.15 -45.78
CA MET A 302 -61.55 102.32 -45.35
C MET A 302 -61.14 101.13 -44.47
N TYR A 303 -59.91 100.61 -44.60
CA TYR A 303 -59.44 99.45 -43.84
C TYR A 303 -58.74 99.82 -42.52
N VAL A 304 -58.00 100.94 -42.49
CA VAL A 304 -57.20 101.37 -41.33
C VAL A 304 -57.86 102.50 -40.52
N GLY A 305 -58.74 103.31 -41.12
CA GLY A 305 -59.51 104.37 -40.45
C GLY A 305 -58.74 105.64 -40.08
N GLU A 306 -57.42 105.69 -40.28
CA GLU A 306 -56.56 106.85 -40.04
C GLU A 306 -56.20 107.54 -41.36
N SER A 307 -56.29 108.87 -41.42
CA SER A 307 -56.06 109.65 -42.66
C SER A 307 -54.58 109.98 -42.93
N ASN A 308 -53.69 109.78 -41.96
CA ASN A 308 -52.29 110.18 -42.07
C ASN A 308 -51.39 109.00 -42.50
N VAL A 309 -50.79 109.10 -43.68
CA VAL A 309 -49.89 108.09 -44.27
C VAL A 309 -48.78 107.67 -43.30
N ASP A 310 -48.15 108.65 -42.62
CA ASP A 310 -47.05 108.36 -41.70
C ASP A 310 -47.50 107.43 -40.56
N ARG A 311 -48.72 107.63 -40.04
CA ARG A 311 -49.31 106.77 -39.00
C ARG A 311 -49.67 105.39 -39.50
N ILE A 312 -50.11 105.25 -40.76
CA ILE A 312 -50.41 103.95 -41.36
C ILE A 312 -49.12 103.14 -41.48
N VAL A 313 -48.01 103.76 -41.93
CA VAL A 313 -46.68 103.12 -41.97
C VAL A 313 -46.21 102.74 -40.56
N ASP A 314 -46.34 103.66 -39.60
CA ASP A 314 -46.01 103.43 -38.19
C ASP A 314 -46.79 102.26 -37.56
N LEU A 315 -48.04 102.07 -37.93
CA LEU A 315 -48.88 100.95 -37.49
C LEU A 315 -48.51 99.66 -38.22
N PHE A 316 -48.24 99.72 -39.52
CA PHE A 316 -47.80 98.56 -40.30
C PHE A 316 -46.47 98.02 -39.81
N VAL A 317 -45.47 98.88 -39.56
CA VAL A 317 -44.15 98.47 -39.05
C VAL A 317 -44.27 97.79 -37.69
N ARG A 318 -45.09 98.32 -36.76
CA ARG A 318 -45.35 97.65 -35.47
C ARG A 318 -46.01 96.27 -35.65
N GLN A 319 -46.97 96.16 -36.57
CA GLN A 319 -47.60 94.87 -36.89
C GLN A 319 -46.62 93.92 -37.58
N GLU A 320 -45.69 94.41 -38.40
CA GLU A 320 -44.63 93.61 -39.02
C GLU A 320 -43.63 93.12 -37.96
N GLU A 321 -43.21 93.97 -37.02
CA GLU A 321 -42.39 93.62 -35.86
C GLU A 321 -43.08 92.57 -34.95
N GLU A 322 -44.36 92.76 -34.62
CA GLU A 322 -45.16 91.80 -33.85
C GLU A 322 -45.29 90.45 -34.58
N ASN A 323 -45.60 90.46 -35.88
CA ASN A 323 -45.69 89.24 -36.68
C ASN A 323 -44.32 88.54 -36.84
N PHE A 324 -43.22 89.30 -36.96
CA PHE A 324 -41.87 88.75 -37.04
C PHE A 324 -41.43 88.13 -35.70
N ALA A 325 -41.77 88.75 -34.57
CA ALA A 325 -41.56 88.19 -33.24
C ALA A 325 -42.37 86.89 -33.04
N LEU A 326 -43.65 86.86 -33.44
CA LEU A 326 -44.49 85.67 -33.41
C LEU A 326 -43.95 84.56 -34.32
N PHE A 327 -43.50 84.89 -35.54
CA PHE A 327 -42.88 83.93 -36.45
C PHE A 327 -41.58 83.34 -35.89
N THR A 328 -40.74 84.19 -35.27
CA THR A 328 -39.50 83.77 -34.61
C THR A 328 -39.80 82.81 -33.45
N TYR A 329 -40.74 83.14 -32.56
CA TYR A 329 -41.17 82.28 -31.47
C TYR A 329 -41.78 80.95 -31.94
N ILE A 330 -42.55 80.95 -33.03
CA ILE A 330 -43.07 79.72 -33.64
C ILE A 330 -41.92 78.83 -34.18
N ASN A 331 -40.87 79.42 -34.75
CA ASN A 331 -39.71 78.66 -35.22
C ASN A 331 -38.87 78.10 -34.04
N GLU A 332 -38.73 78.86 -32.95
CA GLU A 332 -38.09 78.39 -31.72
C GLU A 332 -38.87 77.20 -31.12
N LEU A 333 -40.19 77.31 -30.98
CA LEU A 333 -41.05 76.21 -30.54
C LEU A 333 -40.99 74.98 -31.47
N ASN A 334 -40.93 75.18 -32.79
CA ASN A 334 -40.76 74.07 -33.73
C ASN A 334 -39.40 73.37 -33.55
N SER A 335 -38.33 74.12 -33.28
CA SER A 335 -37.01 73.54 -32.98
C SER A 335 -37.02 72.77 -31.65
N GLU A 336 -37.67 73.30 -30.61
CA GLU A 336 -37.83 72.61 -29.32
C GLU A 336 -38.66 71.31 -29.49
N VAL A 337 -39.73 71.35 -30.30
CA VAL A 337 -40.52 70.16 -30.65
C VAL A 337 -39.71 69.11 -31.42
N ASP A 338 -38.83 69.53 -32.33
CA ASP A 338 -37.92 68.61 -33.03
C ASP A 338 -36.86 68.01 -32.10
N ASP A 339 -36.29 68.79 -31.17
CA ASP A 339 -35.32 68.28 -30.19
C ASP A 339 -35.97 67.34 -29.15
N LEU A 340 -37.16 67.65 -28.67
CA LEU A 340 -37.96 66.75 -27.84
C LEU A 340 -38.34 65.47 -28.59
N GLN A 341 -38.62 65.52 -29.90
CA GLN A 341 -38.83 64.32 -30.71
C GLN A 341 -37.56 63.46 -30.83
N LYS A 342 -36.38 64.08 -30.99
CA LYS A 342 -35.09 63.38 -30.99
C LYS A 342 -34.83 62.70 -29.64
N GLU A 343 -35.08 63.37 -28.52
CA GLU A 343 -34.94 62.77 -27.19
C GLU A 343 -35.93 61.62 -26.98
N VAL A 344 -37.21 61.78 -27.35
CA VAL A 344 -38.23 60.72 -27.25
C VAL A 344 -37.85 59.50 -28.11
N LEU A 345 -37.23 59.69 -29.28
CA LEU A 345 -36.70 58.59 -30.09
C LEU A 345 -35.50 57.90 -29.42
N ALA A 346 -34.54 58.66 -28.89
CA ALA A 346 -33.38 58.11 -28.17
C ALA A 346 -33.81 57.32 -26.92
N LEU A 347 -34.78 57.84 -26.15
CA LEU A 347 -35.36 57.15 -25.00
C LEU A 347 -36.12 55.88 -25.40
N LYS A 348 -36.91 55.90 -26.48
CA LYS A 348 -37.59 54.71 -27.01
C LYS A 348 -36.58 53.62 -27.41
N ASN A 349 -35.51 53.98 -28.12
CA ASN A 349 -34.45 53.05 -28.52
C ASN A 349 -33.79 52.42 -27.29
N ARG A 350 -33.37 53.24 -26.31
CA ARG A 350 -32.74 52.76 -25.07
C ARG A 350 -33.67 51.88 -24.21
N VAL A 351 -34.98 52.15 -24.21
CA VAL A 351 -35.98 51.26 -23.58
C VAL A 351 -36.09 49.93 -24.33
N ASN A 352 -36.02 49.93 -25.66
CA ASN A 352 -36.07 48.71 -26.46
C ASN A 352 -34.81 47.84 -26.27
N GLU A 353 -33.62 48.47 -26.27
CA GLU A 353 -32.36 47.82 -25.89
C GLU A 353 -32.43 47.18 -24.50
N GLN A 354 -32.92 47.90 -23.50
CA GLN A 354 -33.06 47.37 -22.15
C GLN A 354 -34.07 46.22 -22.06
N ARG A 355 -35.12 46.20 -22.91
CA ARG A 355 -36.05 45.07 -23.03
C ARG A 355 -35.38 43.83 -23.61
N THR A 356 -34.68 43.94 -24.74
CA THR A 356 -34.00 42.77 -25.34
C THR A 356 -32.91 42.20 -24.44
N VAL A 357 -32.19 43.06 -23.71
CA VAL A 357 -31.24 42.64 -22.66
C VAL A 357 -31.95 41.87 -21.54
N ASN A 358 -33.07 42.39 -21.03
CA ASN A 358 -33.86 41.73 -19.98
C ASN A 358 -34.47 40.39 -20.45
N GLU A 359 -35.00 40.32 -21.66
CA GLU A 359 -35.52 39.09 -22.29
C GLU A 359 -34.41 38.03 -22.44
N SER A 360 -33.24 38.42 -22.94
CA SER A 360 -32.08 37.52 -23.03
C SER A 360 -31.59 37.02 -21.66
N ARG A 361 -31.78 37.82 -20.60
CA ARG A 361 -31.43 37.46 -19.22
C ARG A 361 -32.49 36.53 -18.62
N ALA A 362 -33.77 36.76 -18.91
CA ALA A 362 -34.87 35.90 -18.49
C ALA A 362 -34.75 34.51 -19.11
N SER A 363 -34.54 34.41 -20.43
CA SER A 363 -34.29 33.13 -21.11
C SER A 363 -33.10 32.38 -20.50
N LYS A 364 -31.93 33.03 -20.33
CA LYS A 364 -30.77 32.38 -19.70
C LYS A 364 -31.03 31.92 -18.25
N GLN A 365 -31.88 32.63 -17.52
CA GLN A 365 -32.27 32.25 -16.17
C GLN A 365 -33.27 31.08 -16.17
N GLU A 366 -34.17 31.01 -17.15
CA GLU A 366 -35.08 29.89 -17.38
C GLU A 366 -34.33 28.63 -17.85
N ASP A 367 -33.41 28.75 -18.80
CA ASP A 367 -32.54 27.66 -19.26
C ASP A 367 -31.74 27.05 -18.09
N ASN A 368 -31.12 27.90 -17.26
CA ASN A 368 -30.39 27.48 -16.07
C ASN A 368 -31.31 26.84 -15.03
N MET A 369 -32.50 27.41 -14.79
CA MET A 369 -33.50 26.84 -13.88
C MET A 369 -33.99 25.46 -14.37
N ASN A 370 -34.18 25.28 -15.68
CA ASN A 370 -34.61 24.02 -16.26
C ASN A 370 -33.47 22.98 -16.26
N GLY A 371 -32.22 23.39 -16.48
CA GLY A 371 -31.03 22.54 -16.26
C GLY A 371 -30.89 22.09 -14.80
N LEU A 372 -31.07 22.99 -13.84
CA LEU A 372 -31.07 22.69 -12.40
C LEU A 372 -32.20 21.72 -12.01
N LYS A 373 -33.42 21.91 -12.53
CA LYS A 373 -34.53 20.96 -12.33
C LYS A 373 -34.21 19.58 -12.92
N ALA A 374 -33.69 19.51 -14.15
CA ALA A 374 -33.33 18.25 -14.79
C ALA A 374 -32.25 17.51 -14.00
N HIS A 375 -31.24 18.22 -13.48
CA HIS A 375 -30.19 17.61 -12.66
C HIS A 375 -30.70 17.16 -11.29
N LEU A 376 -31.57 17.94 -10.63
CA LEU A 376 -32.25 17.51 -9.40
C LEU A 376 -33.14 16.28 -9.62
N GLN A 377 -33.85 16.21 -10.74
CA GLN A 377 -34.65 15.05 -11.10
C GLN A 377 -33.77 13.82 -11.36
N GLN A 378 -32.69 13.96 -12.13
CA GLN A 378 -31.70 12.89 -12.33
C GLN A 378 -31.12 12.37 -11.01
N LEU A 379 -30.75 13.26 -10.08
CA LEU A 379 -30.28 12.90 -8.73
C LEU A 379 -31.36 12.20 -7.90
N SER A 380 -32.62 12.63 -8.00
CA SER A 380 -33.77 11.99 -7.34
C SER A 380 -34.02 10.59 -7.91
N ASP A 381 -33.91 10.41 -9.22
CA ASP A 381 -34.07 9.12 -9.89
C ASP A 381 -32.89 8.17 -9.59
N GLU A 382 -31.68 8.71 -9.40
CA GLU A 382 -30.49 7.95 -8.97
C GLU A 382 -30.61 7.49 -7.51
N ALA A 383 -31.00 8.41 -6.61
CA ALA A 383 -31.26 8.08 -5.20
C ALA A 383 -32.41 7.07 -5.05
N SER A 384 -33.46 7.19 -5.86
CA SER A 384 -34.59 6.24 -5.87
C SER A 384 -34.18 4.87 -6.41
N ARG A 385 -33.33 4.81 -7.45
CA ARG A 385 -32.75 3.55 -7.94
C ARG A 385 -31.91 2.85 -6.88
N GLU A 386 -31.03 3.58 -6.19
CA GLU A 386 -30.19 2.98 -5.16
C GLU A 386 -30.97 2.60 -3.89
N ALA A 387 -31.99 3.38 -3.49
CA ALA A 387 -32.91 2.99 -2.42
C ALA A 387 -33.66 1.69 -2.74
N ASN A 388 -34.15 1.54 -3.98
CA ASN A 388 -34.77 0.30 -4.47
C ASN A 388 -33.79 -0.88 -4.56
N ARG A 389 -32.50 -0.59 -4.79
CA ARG A 389 -31.43 -1.62 -4.77
C ARG A 389 -31.11 -2.06 -3.35
N ILE A 390 -31.15 -1.16 -2.38
CA ILE A 390 -30.98 -1.47 -0.94
C ILE A 390 -32.16 -2.29 -0.43
N THR A 391 -33.42 -1.95 -0.77
CA THR A 391 -34.58 -2.72 -0.32
C THR A 391 -34.65 -4.12 -0.95
N THR A 392 -34.33 -4.28 -2.24
CA THR A 392 -34.28 -5.61 -2.88
C THR A 392 -33.19 -6.50 -2.27
N VAL A 393 -31.97 -5.99 -2.07
CA VAL A 393 -30.90 -6.72 -1.36
C VAL A 393 -31.29 -7.06 0.09
N HIS A 394 -31.97 -6.15 0.79
CA HIS A 394 -32.44 -6.41 2.16
C HIS A 394 -33.55 -7.49 2.20
N GLU A 395 -34.45 -7.52 1.22
CA GLU A 395 -35.42 -8.59 1.06
C GLU A 395 -34.77 -9.95 0.78
N GLU A 396 -33.80 -10.01 -0.14
CA GLU A 396 -33.05 -11.23 -0.46
C GLU A 396 -32.28 -11.76 0.75
N LEU A 397 -31.59 -10.87 1.48
CA LEU A 397 -30.90 -11.20 2.72
C LEU A 397 -31.87 -11.69 3.80
N THR A 398 -33.07 -11.10 3.91
CA THR A 398 -34.12 -11.55 4.84
C THR A 398 -34.70 -12.91 4.43
N LYS A 399 -34.86 -13.18 3.13
CA LYS A 399 -35.27 -14.50 2.60
C LYS A 399 -34.19 -15.56 2.91
N LEU A 400 -32.91 -15.21 2.73
CA LEU A 400 -31.77 -16.07 3.03
C LEU A 400 -31.69 -16.40 4.53
N LEU A 401 -31.72 -15.40 5.41
CA LEU A 401 -31.73 -15.60 6.88
C LEU A 401 -32.84 -16.54 7.33
N ARG A 402 -34.08 -16.34 6.84
CA ARG A 402 -35.22 -17.24 7.12
C ARG A 402 -35.04 -18.65 6.55
N SER A 403 -34.25 -18.83 5.50
CA SER A 403 -33.95 -20.17 4.94
C SER A 403 -32.89 -20.90 5.77
N VAL A 404 -31.87 -20.19 6.28
CA VAL A 404 -30.87 -20.73 7.22
C VAL A 404 -31.53 -21.10 8.55
N GLU A 405 -32.40 -20.24 9.08
CA GLU A 405 -33.20 -20.48 10.29
C GLU A 405 -34.09 -21.74 10.15
N LYS A 406 -34.71 -21.94 8.98
CA LYS A 406 -35.46 -23.18 8.66
C LYS A 406 -34.57 -24.42 8.57
N LEU A 407 -33.40 -24.31 7.94
CA LEU A 407 -32.44 -25.43 7.84
C LEU A 407 -31.92 -25.85 9.22
N PHE A 408 -31.59 -24.89 10.08
CA PHE A 408 -31.17 -25.13 11.47
C PHE A 408 -32.23 -25.92 12.26
N MET A 409 -33.51 -25.52 12.14
CA MET A 409 -34.64 -26.23 12.74
C MET A 409 -34.84 -27.64 12.16
N TYR A 410 -34.68 -27.82 10.84
CA TYR A 410 -34.90 -29.09 10.15
C TYR A 410 -33.79 -30.13 10.41
N VAL A 411 -32.55 -29.67 10.60
CA VAL A 411 -31.40 -30.52 11.00
C VAL A 411 -31.41 -30.82 12.51
N HIS A 412 -32.36 -30.27 13.26
CA HIS A 412 -32.49 -30.41 14.72
C HIS A 412 -31.19 -30.03 15.46
N CYS A 413 -30.62 -28.87 15.11
CA CYS A 413 -29.43 -28.34 15.76
C CYS A 413 -29.73 -27.91 17.22
N ASP A 414 -28.83 -28.22 18.14
CA ASP A 414 -29.01 -27.89 19.57
C ASP A 414 -28.97 -26.38 19.81
N LEU A 415 -30.01 -25.84 20.45
CA LEU A 415 -30.10 -24.42 20.84
C LEU A 415 -29.31 -24.09 22.13
N SER A 416 -28.88 -25.11 22.87
CA SER A 416 -28.17 -24.97 24.16
C SER A 416 -26.89 -24.11 24.11
N PRO A 417 -26.06 -24.12 23.04
CA PRO A 417 -24.94 -23.19 22.89
C PRO A 417 -25.39 -21.74 22.62
N MET A 418 -26.49 -21.55 21.88
CA MET A 418 -26.94 -20.22 21.43
C MET A 418 -27.38 -19.31 22.57
N TYR A 419 -28.18 -19.84 23.51
CA TYR A 419 -28.66 -19.11 24.69
C TYR A 419 -27.54 -18.52 25.55
N LYS A 420 -26.32 -19.06 25.44
CA LYS A 420 -25.15 -18.62 26.21
C LYS A 420 -24.31 -17.54 25.52
N ILE A 421 -24.63 -17.21 24.25
CA ILE A 421 -23.83 -16.30 23.40
C ILE A 421 -24.68 -15.15 22.83
N LEU A 422 -25.94 -15.38 22.47
CA LEU A 422 -26.79 -14.38 21.80
C LEU A 422 -27.79 -13.63 22.73
N GLY A 423 -28.17 -14.21 23.87
CA GLY A 423 -29.28 -13.68 24.68
C GLY A 423 -30.65 -13.89 24.02
N ASP A 424 -31.58 -12.94 24.21
CA ASP A 424 -32.99 -13.07 23.79
C ASP A 424 -33.21 -13.01 22.26
N ASP A 425 -32.25 -12.53 21.47
CA ASP A 425 -32.33 -12.48 20.00
C ASP A 425 -32.01 -13.86 19.37
N ILE A 426 -32.92 -14.81 19.58
CA ILE A 426 -32.85 -16.22 19.12
C ILE A 426 -33.11 -16.35 17.59
N ARG A 427 -33.14 -15.24 16.85
CA ARG A 427 -33.40 -15.20 15.40
C ARG A 427 -32.15 -14.96 14.56
N ALA A 428 -32.15 -15.54 13.36
CA ALA A 428 -31.05 -15.36 12.42
C ALA A 428 -30.93 -13.88 11.98
N ASN A 429 -29.75 -13.29 12.17
CA ASN A 429 -29.38 -11.94 11.75
C ASN A 429 -28.02 -11.95 11.02
N VAL A 430 -27.65 -10.84 10.37
CA VAL A 430 -26.46 -10.74 9.51
C VAL A 430 -25.15 -11.02 10.26
N TYR A 431 -25.07 -10.71 11.55
CA TYR A 431 -23.88 -10.89 12.39
C TYR A 431 -23.76 -12.30 12.98
N ASN A 432 -24.90 -13.00 13.16
CA ASN A 432 -24.92 -14.36 13.71
C ASN A 432 -25.03 -15.46 12.65
N MET A 433 -25.33 -15.12 11.37
CA MET A 433 -25.58 -16.09 10.29
C MET A 433 -24.47 -17.14 10.15
N ASN A 434 -23.19 -16.74 10.17
CA ASN A 434 -22.07 -17.69 10.08
C ASN A 434 -22.14 -18.73 11.20
N PHE A 435 -22.42 -18.31 12.44
CA PHE A 435 -22.51 -19.20 13.60
C PHE A 435 -23.68 -20.20 13.50
N TYR A 436 -24.76 -19.86 12.79
CA TYR A 436 -25.82 -20.82 12.43
C TYR A 436 -25.33 -21.83 11.37
N ILE A 437 -24.60 -21.37 10.36
CA ILE A 437 -24.04 -22.21 9.29
C ILE A 437 -23.00 -23.18 9.86
N ASP A 438 -22.05 -22.71 10.67
CA ASP A 438 -21.00 -23.51 11.31
C ASP A 438 -21.60 -24.66 12.14
N LEU A 439 -22.72 -24.40 12.85
CA LEU A 439 -23.42 -25.41 13.66
C LEU A 439 -24.22 -26.42 12.81
N ILE A 440 -24.78 -25.98 11.68
CA ILE A 440 -25.39 -26.88 10.70
C ILE A 440 -24.30 -27.75 10.06
N GLU A 441 -23.16 -27.18 9.69
CA GLU A 441 -22.06 -27.90 9.05
C GLU A 441 -21.47 -28.98 9.96
N THR A 442 -21.26 -28.71 11.26
CA THR A 442 -20.83 -29.75 12.21
C THR A 442 -21.90 -30.83 12.39
N LYS A 443 -23.17 -30.48 12.58
CA LYS A 443 -24.25 -31.46 12.71
C LYS A 443 -24.44 -32.33 11.46
N VAL A 444 -24.40 -31.73 10.27
CA VAL A 444 -24.45 -32.46 8.99
C VAL A 444 -23.20 -33.35 8.83
N SER A 445 -22.02 -32.85 9.17
CA SER A 445 -20.78 -33.65 9.14
C SER A 445 -20.85 -34.85 10.08
N ASP A 446 -21.43 -34.71 11.27
CA ASP A 446 -21.57 -35.81 12.23
C ASP A 446 -22.66 -36.81 11.80
N ILE A 447 -23.75 -36.35 11.18
CA ILE A 447 -24.73 -37.22 10.52
C ILE A 447 -24.06 -38.03 9.40
N VAL A 448 -23.27 -37.38 8.53
CA VAL A 448 -22.54 -38.05 7.43
C VAL A 448 -21.53 -39.07 7.98
N LYS A 449 -20.75 -38.74 9.02
CA LYS A 449 -19.86 -39.70 9.70
C LYS A 449 -20.65 -40.89 10.27
N SER A 450 -21.81 -40.66 10.88
CA SER A 450 -22.63 -41.75 11.41
C SER A 450 -23.17 -42.67 10.31
N LEU A 451 -23.50 -42.12 9.13
CA LEU A 451 -23.90 -42.90 7.96
C LEU A 451 -22.71 -43.65 7.34
N GLN A 452 -21.50 -43.09 7.35
CA GLN A 452 -20.29 -43.80 6.92
C GLN A 452 -19.94 -44.96 7.87
N MET A 453 -19.96 -44.75 9.20
CA MET A 453 -19.77 -45.84 10.17
C MET A 453 -20.81 -46.95 10.02
N ASN A 454 -22.08 -46.61 9.73
CA ASN A 454 -23.12 -47.60 9.46
C ASN A 454 -22.94 -48.33 8.11
N MET A 455 -22.19 -47.77 7.15
CA MET A 455 -21.79 -48.46 5.91
C MET A 455 -20.50 -49.28 6.05
N GLU A 456 -19.64 -48.98 7.02
CA GLU A 456 -18.47 -49.81 7.38
C GLU A 456 -18.83 -50.99 8.32
N LEU A 457 -20.11 -51.11 8.69
CA LEU A 457 -20.68 -52.19 9.52
C LEU A 457 -21.55 -53.19 8.72
N ILE A 458 -21.45 -53.18 7.38
CA ILE A 458 -22.15 -54.08 6.44
C ILE A 458 -21.14 -54.79 5.54
#